data_AF-A0A8J7K0P1-F1
#
_entry.id   AF-A0A8J7K0P1-F1
#
_cell.length_a   1.000
_cell.length_b   1.000
_cell.length_c   1.000
_cell.angle_alpha   90.00
_cell.angle_beta   90.00
_cell.angle_gamma   90.00
#
_symmetry.space_group_name_H-M   'P 1'
#
loop_
_entity.id
_entity.type
_entity.pdbx_description
1 polymer ?
#
loop_
_entity_poly.entity_id
_entity_poly.type
_entity_poly.pdbx_seq_one_letter_code
_entity_poly.pdbx_strand_id
1 'polypeptide(L)'
;MRALTMLLAILLLQGCIATKSLQRDTLQSAQLAAQQCSETLIQVNDLIEEQQKTTQAIEREAKKSRAALTRPVQRDQACPDLRKSLRNKTVVGAVEWAMVDLGSKQLIAKARMDTGASTSSLNATNISEFERNGQRWVRFTLADGTEVSKVLIRYVNVRQASTNKDRRRVVKLGIKLGTISYVGEFTLADRSHLKYEVLIGRNVLRDLMVVDVARLYMLGKKPKETKKSSKNTPKKAARN
;
A
#
# COMPACT_ATOMS: atom_id res chain seq x y z
N MET A 1 83.90 7.67 64.43
CA MET A 1 82.53 8.10 64.79
C MET A 1 82.05 9.35 64.03
N ARG A 2 82.86 10.41 63.87
CA ARG A 2 82.42 11.68 63.22
C ARG A 2 82.04 11.59 61.73
N ALA A 3 82.66 10.70 60.95
CA ALA A 3 82.32 10.56 59.52
C ALA A 3 80.99 9.83 59.28
N LEU A 4 80.67 8.82 60.11
CA LEU A 4 79.42 8.06 60.02
C LEU A 4 78.20 8.93 60.38
N THR A 5 78.36 9.82 61.36
CA THR A 5 77.31 10.78 61.75
C THR A 5 77.04 11.82 60.66
N MET A 6 78.05 12.24 59.90
CA MET A 6 77.86 13.17 58.77
C MET A 6 77.17 12.49 57.58
N LEU A 7 77.50 11.24 57.27
CA LEU A 7 76.86 10.49 56.18
C LEU A 7 75.37 10.24 56.44
N LEU A 8 75.02 9.86 57.68
CA LEU A 8 73.63 9.67 58.11
C LEU A 8 72.83 10.98 58.03
N ALA A 9 73.43 12.10 58.43
CA ALA A 9 72.80 13.41 58.32
C ALA A 9 72.52 13.79 56.86
N ILE A 10 73.45 13.51 55.94
CA ILE A 10 73.25 13.78 54.49
C ILE A 10 72.14 12.90 53.92
N LEU A 11 72.09 11.60 54.25
CA LEU A 11 71.01 10.70 53.80
C LEU A 11 69.63 11.13 54.32
N LEU A 12 69.54 11.56 55.58
CA LEU A 12 68.30 12.10 56.15
C LEU A 12 67.86 13.41 55.49
N LEU A 13 68.80 14.31 55.16
CA LEU A 13 68.47 15.54 54.43
C LEU A 13 67.96 15.27 53.01
N GLN A 14 68.60 14.35 52.27
CA GLN A 14 68.17 13.98 50.92
C GLN A 14 66.77 13.34 50.93
N GLY A 15 66.46 12.48 51.91
CA GLY A 15 65.11 11.91 52.10
C GLY A 15 64.04 12.97 52.44
N CYS A 16 64.39 13.99 53.24
CA CYS A 16 63.48 15.11 53.56
C CYS A 16 63.18 15.99 52.34
N ILE A 17 64.14 16.15 51.41
CA ILE A 17 63.93 16.93 50.18
C ILE A 17 63.03 16.16 49.21
N ALA A 18 63.28 14.86 49.01
CA ALA A 18 62.49 14.00 48.12
C ALA A 18 61.03 13.83 48.59
N THR A 19 60.82 13.72 49.90
CA THR A 19 59.47 13.65 50.49
C THR A 19 58.73 14.99 50.36
N LYS A 20 59.41 16.12 50.57
CA LYS A 20 58.82 17.45 50.35
C LYS A 20 58.51 17.73 48.88
N SER A 21 59.32 17.27 47.92
CA SER A 21 59.03 17.42 46.49
C SER A 21 57.83 16.56 46.09
N LEU A 22 57.80 15.28 46.48
CA LEU A 22 56.67 14.40 46.21
C LEU A 22 55.36 14.92 46.84
N GLN A 23 55.44 15.50 48.04
CA GLN A 23 54.28 16.10 48.71
C GLN A 23 53.78 17.39 48.02
N ARG A 24 54.68 18.18 47.40
CA ARG A 24 54.27 19.33 46.56
C ARG A 24 53.63 18.87 45.26
N ASP A 25 54.20 17.87 44.60
CA ASP A 25 53.67 17.37 43.33
C ASP A 25 52.28 16.72 43.52
N THR A 26 52.09 15.98 44.62
CA THR A 26 50.78 15.42 45.01
C THR A 26 49.77 16.51 45.40
N LEU A 27 50.20 17.57 46.11
CA LEU A 27 49.32 18.71 46.41
C LEU A 27 48.94 19.49 45.16
N GLN A 28 49.89 19.72 44.25
CA GLN A 28 49.66 20.45 43.01
C GLN A 28 48.74 19.67 42.05
N SER A 29 48.94 18.36 41.93
CA SER A 29 48.04 17.49 41.15
C SER A 29 46.64 17.39 41.77
N ALA A 30 46.52 17.32 43.10
CA ALA A 30 45.24 17.37 43.79
C ALA A 30 44.51 18.71 43.58
N GLN A 31 45.23 19.84 43.61
CA GLN A 31 44.67 21.17 43.35
C GLN A 31 44.22 21.33 41.89
N LEU A 32 45.01 20.84 40.93
CA LEU A 32 44.64 20.85 39.51
C LEU A 32 43.39 20.00 39.25
N ALA A 33 43.32 18.80 39.86
CA ALA A 33 42.15 17.94 39.76
C ALA A 33 40.90 18.60 40.38
N ALA A 34 41.05 19.33 41.49
CA ALA A 34 39.96 20.08 42.11
C ALA A 34 39.48 21.24 41.22
N GLN A 35 40.39 21.96 40.56
CA GLN A 35 40.05 23.01 39.59
C GLN A 35 39.31 22.44 38.38
N GLN A 36 39.81 21.34 37.80
CA GLN A 36 39.15 20.64 36.70
C GLN A 36 37.75 20.14 37.08
N CYS A 37 37.59 19.62 38.30
CA CYS A 37 36.29 19.20 38.82
C CYS A 37 35.31 20.38 38.93
N SER A 38 35.79 21.54 39.39
CA SER A 38 34.97 22.76 39.46
C SER A 38 34.55 23.26 38.07
N GLU A 39 35.45 23.25 37.09
CA GLU A 39 35.14 23.68 35.72
C GLU A 39 34.13 22.74 35.04
N THR A 40 34.34 21.43 35.19
CA THR A 40 33.42 20.41 34.65
C THR A 40 32.04 20.48 35.31
N LEU A 41 31.96 20.81 36.61
CA LEU A 41 30.69 21.01 37.30
C LEU A 41 29.91 22.19 36.72
N ILE A 42 30.58 23.30 36.38
CA ILE A 42 29.95 24.46 35.72
C ILE A 42 29.42 24.05 34.35
N GLN A 43 30.23 23.36 33.54
CA GLN A 43 29.82 22.89 32.21
C GLN A 43 28.61 21.95 32.26
N VAL A 44 28.58 21.03 33.24
CA VAL A 44 27.45 20.11 33.44
C VAL A 44 26.18 20.88 33.84
N ASN A 45 26.28 21.89 34.71
CA ASN A 45 25.13 22.71 35.08
C ASN A 45 24.58 23.50 33.89
N ASP A 46 25.44 24.08 33.06
CA ASP A 46 25.04 24.80 31.83
C ASP A 46 24.31 23.86 30.85
N LEU A 47 24.84 22.64 30.66
CA LEU A 47 24.20 21.61 29.84
C LEU A 47 22.84 21.17 30.41
N ILE A 48 22.71 21.05 31.73
CA ILE A 48 21.44 20.71 32.38
C ILE A 48 20.41 21.80 32.12
N GLU A 49 20.79 23.08 32.23
CA GLU A 49 19.87 24.19 31.92
C GLU A 49 19.42 24.18 30.44
N GLU A 50 20.33 23.90 29.52
CA GLU A 50 20.02 23.82 28.09
C GLU A 50 19.10 22.63 27.78
N GLN A 51 19.35 21.47 28.38
CA GLN A 51 18.49 20.30 28.29
C GLN A 51 17.08 20.63 28.82
N GLN A 52 16.98 21.27 29.99
CA GLN A 52 15.69 21.68 30.57
C GLN A 52 14.92 22.64 29.65
N LYS A 53 15.59 23.63 29.06
CA LYS A 53 14.97 24.54 28.08
C LYS A 53 14.45 23.79 26.86
N THR A 54 15.21 22.83 26.37
CA THR A 54 14.85 21.99 25.21
C THR A 54 13.66 21.09 25.53
N THR A 55 13.65 20.41 26.68
CA THR A 55 12.52 19.58 27.12
C THR A 55 11.25 20.39 27.28
N GLN A 56 11.33 21.58 27.89
CA GLN A 56 10.18 22.48 28.01
C GLN A 56 9.64 22.94 26.64
N ALA A 57 10.51 23.19 25.65
CA ALA A 57 10.09 23.54 24.30
C ALA A 57 9.37 22.37 23.60
N ILE A 58 9.91 21.16 23.71
CA ILE A 58 9.28 19.94 23.18
C ILE A 58 7.92 19.69 23.83
N GLU A 59 7.82 19.84 25.15
CA GLU A 59 6.55 19.67 25.88
C GLU A 59 5.50 20.71 25.47
N ARG A 60 5.91 21.97 25.25
CA ARG A 60 5.01 23.03 24.76
C ARG A 60 4.50 22.71 23.36
N GLU A 61 5.37 22.30 22.45
CA GLU A 61 4.98 21.94 21.09
C GLU A 61 4.11 20.67 21.06
N ALA A 62 4.41 19.68 21.91
CA ALA A 62 3.60 18.49 22.10
C ALA A 62 2.22 18.83 22.69
N LYS A 63 2.13 19.74 23.67
CA LYS A 63 0.87 20.19 24.27
C LYS A 63 0.02 20.98 23.29
N LYS A 64 0.64 21.84 22.47
CA LYS A 64 -0.03 22.58 21.39
C LYS A 64 -0.58 21.63 20.31
N SER A 65 0.23 20.65 19.90
CA SER A 65 -0.16 19.60 18.96
C SER A 65 -1.30 18.72 19.50
N ARG A 66 -1.22 18.34 20.78
CA ARG A 66 -2.26 17.58 21.47
C ARG A 66 -3.55 18.39 21.62
N ALA A 67 -3.47 19.68 21.93
CA ALA A 67 -4.63 20.57 21.99
C ALA A 67 -5.34 20.72 20.62
N ALA A 68 -4.57 20.75 19.53
CA ALA A 68 -5.10 20.73 18.17
C ALA A 68 -5.81 19.40 17.82
N LEU A 69 -5.33 18.27 18.35
CA LEU A 69 -5.93 16.95 18.17
C LEU A 69 -7.15 16.69 19.09
N THR A 70 -7.22 17.37 20.23
CA THR A 70 -8.38 17.34 21.15
C THR A 70 -9.43 18.40 20.83
N ARG A 71 -9.39 19.01 19.64
CA ARG A 71 -10.56 19.75 19.15
C ARG A 71 -11.73 18.77 19.31
N PRO A 72 -12.79 19.12 20.08
CA PRO A 72 -13.92 18.22 20.21
C PRO A 72 -14.31 17.86 18.79
N VAL A 73 -14.33 16.56 18.49
CA VAL A 73 -14.93 16.08 17.26
C VAL A 73 -16.33 16.65 17.31
N GLN A 74 -16.54 17.78 16.63
CA GLN A 74 -17.87 18.22 16.27
C GLN A 74 -18.40 16.98 15.58
N ARG A 75 -19.35 16.31 16.25
CA ARG A 75 -20.12 15.25 15.61
C ARG A 75 -20.79 15.99 14.48
N ASP A 76 -20.14 15.99 13.32
CA ASP A 76 -20.73 16.49 12.10
C ASP A 76 -21.99 15.66 11.94
N GLN A 77 -23.11 16.25 12.33
CA GLN A 77 -24.45 15.78 12.05
C GLN A 77 -24.65 15.95 10.55
N ALA A 78 -23.91 15.16 9.78
CA ALA A 78 -23.92 15.17 8.33
C ALA A 78 -23.19 13.97 7.73
N CYS A 79 -22.49 13.12 8.50
CA CYS A 79 -22.09 11.82 7.98
C CYS A 79 -23.38 11.00 7.80
N PRO A 80 -23.85 10.78 6.55
CA PRO A 80 -24.99 9.91 6.34
C PRO A 80 -24.64 8.57 6.97
N ASP A 81 -25.59 7.92 7.64
CA ASP A 81 -25.36 6.60 8.20
C ASP A 81 -24.78 5.70 7.09
N LEU A 82 -23.47 5.45 7.16
CA LEU A 82 -22.76 4.71 6.13
C LEU A 82 -23.37 3.31 6.03
N ARG A 83 -23.89 2.76 7.13
CA ARG A 83 -24.61 1.49 7.13
C ARG A 83 -25.82 1.57 6.22
N LYS A 84 -26.62 2.65 6.30
CA LYS A 84 -27.76 2.91 5.40
C LYS A 84 -27.37 3.02 3.94
N SER A 85 -26.25 3.69 3.63
CA SER A 85 -25.72 3.81 2.27
C SER A 85 -25.18 2.49 1.71
N LEU A 86 -24.69 1.60 2.59
CA LEU A 86 -24.05 0.34 2.21
C LEU A 86 -24.98 -0.89 2.23
N ARG A 87 -26.23 -0.79 2.74
CA ARG A 87 -27.12 -1.96 2.90
C ARG A 87 -27.33 -2.79 1.64
N ASN A 88 -27.23 -2.16 0.47
CA ASN A 88 -27.47 -2.83 -0.82
C ASN A 88 -26.17 -3.19 -1.56
N LYS A 89 -25.00 -3.02 -0.93
CA LYS A 89 -23.70 -3.29 -1.55
C LYS A 89 -23.04 -4.50 -0.91
N THR A 90 -22.45 -5.34 -1.75
CA THR A 90 -21.66 -6.48 -1.31
C THR A 90 -20.22 -6.06 -1.02
N VAL A 91 -19.69 -6.46 0.13
CA VAL A 91 -18.26 -6.28 0.42
C VAL A 91 -17.47 -7.35 -0.33
N VAL A 92 -16.50 -6.93 -1.13
CA VAL A 92 -15.61 -7.78 -1.93
C VAL A 92 -14.16 -7.51 -1.56
N GLY A 93 -13.29 -8.50 -1.73
CA GLY A 93 -11.86 -8.33 -1.56
C GLY A 93 -11.23 -7.52 -2.70
N ALA A 94 -9.93 -7.23 -2.57
CA ALA A 94 -9.15 -6.58 -3.61
C ALA A 94 -9.12 -7.39 -4.92
N VAL A 95 -9.17 -8.72 -4.82
CA VAL A 95 -9.19 -9.64 -5.95
C VAL A 95 -10.29 -10.66 -5.74
N GLU A 96 -11.07 -10.94 -6.77
CA GLU A 96 -12.13 -11.94 -6.76
C GLU A 96 -12.00 -12.87 -7.97
N TRP A 97 -12.61 -14.05 -7.89
CA TRP A 97 -12.81 -14.89 -9.08
C TRP A 97 -13.97 -14.34 -9.92
N ALA A 98 -13.70 -14.13 -11.20
CA ALA A 98 -14.69 -13.71 -12.17
C ALA A 98 -14.90 -14.78 -13.23
N MET A 99 -16.16 -14.98 -13.59
CA MET A 99 -16.56 -15.68 -14.81
C MET A 99 -17.13 -14.66 -15.79
N VAL A 100 -16.48 -14.49 -16.93
CA VAL A 100 -16.86 -13.53 -17.97
C VAL A 100 -17.53 -14.28 -19.11
N ASP A 101 -18.74 -13.88 -19.46
CA ASP A 101 -19.52 -14.45 -20.55
C ASP A 101 -19.15 -13.80 -21.89
N LEU A 102 -18.48 -14.57 -22.73
CA LEU A 102 -18.04 -14.18 -24.06
C LEU A 102 -19.01 -14.67 -25.15
N GLY A 103 -20.15 -15.26 -24.77
CA GLY A 103 -21.19 -15.79 -25.65
C GLY A 103 -20.94 -17.24 -26.01
N SER A 104 -19.89 -17.51 -26.79
CA SER A 104 -19.49 -18.87 -27.18
C SER A 104 -18.70 -19.61 -26.10
N LYS A 105 -18.08 -18.88 -25.16
CA LYS A 105 -17.23 -19.41 -24.09
C LYS A 105 -17.38 -18.59 -22.81
N GLN A 106 -16.98 -19.18 -21.70
CA GLN A 106 -16.80 -18.47 -20.43
C GLN A 106 -15.31 -18.41 -20.09
N LEU A 107 -14.82 -17.23 -19.77
CA LEU A 107 -13.47 -17.02 -19.23
C LEU A 107 -13.54 -17.02 -17.71
N ILE A 108 -12.82 -17.91 -17.04
CA ILE A 108 -12.68 -17.90 -15.58
C ILE A 108 -11.30 -17.35 -15.23
N ALA A 109 -11.26 -16.14 -14.67
CA ALA A 109 -10.01 -15.44 -14.36
C ALA A 109 -10.07 -14.74 -13.00
N LYS A 110 -8.90 -14.36 -12.47
CA LYS A 110 -8.82 -13.47 -11.32
C LYS A 110 -9.08 -12.03 -11.79
N ALA A 111 -10.01 -11.36 -11.12
CA ALA A 111 -10.36 -9.98 -11.40
C ALA A 111 -9.93 -9.07 -10.25
N ARG A 112 -9.22 -7.98 -10.57
CA ARG A 112 -8.86 -6.95 -9.59
C ARG A 112 -9.97 -5.91 -9.49
N MET A 113 -10.43 -5.63 -8.28
CA MET A 113 -11.40 -4.56 -8.00
C MET A 113 -10.68 -3.21 -7.95
N ASP A 114 -10.70 -2.47 -9.06
CA ASP A 114 -9.90 -1.27 -9.24
C ASP A 114 -10.76 0.00 -9.11
N THR A 115 -10.72 0.62 -7.94
CA THR A 115 -11.44 1.88 -7.66
C THR A 115 -10.86 3.08 -8.43
N GLY A 116 -9.63 2.98 -8.94
CA GLY A 116 -8.98 4.02 -9.76
C GLY A 116 -9.47 4.02 -11.20
N ALA A 117 -9.92 2.88 -11.73
CA ALA A 117 -10.41 2.75 -13.09
C ALA A 117 -11.86 3.23 -13.25
N SER A 118 -12.12 4.14 -14.18
CA SER A 118 -13.49 4.57 -14.51
C SER A 118 -14.33 3.45 -15.14
N THR A 119 -13.70 2.69 -16.04
CA THR A 119 -14.33 1.59 -16.79
C THR A 119 -13.54 0.31 -16.57
N SER A 120 -14.24 -0.80 -16.36
CA SER A 120 -13.67 -2.15 -16.36
C SER A 120 -12.90 -2.45 -17.65
N SER A 121 -11.92 -3.36 -17.57
CA SER A 121 -11.11 -3.74 -18.72
C SER A 121 -10.89 -5.24 -18.80
N LEU A 122 -10.85 -5.77 -20.01
CA LEU A 122 -10.50 -7.14 -20.32
C LEU A 122 -9.18 -7.16 -21.13
N ASN A 123 -8.28 -8.06 -20.76
CA ASN A 123 -7.08 -8.36 -21.52
C ASN A 123 -7.47 -8.96 -22.88
N ALA A 124 -6.99 -8.32 -23.95
CA ALA A 124 -7.33 -8.69 -25.32
C ALA A 124 -6.21 -8.26 -26.27
N THR A 125 -5.79 -9.17 -27.15
CA THR A 125 -4.79 -8.93 -28.20
C THR A 125 -5.43 -9.06 -29.59
N ASN A 126 -4.68 -8.76 -30.65
CA ASN A 126 -5.14 -8.88 -32.05
C ASN A 126 -6.50 -8.22 -32.31
N ILE A 127 -6.71 -7.03 -31.72
CA ILE A 127 -7.99 -6.33 -31.76
C ILE A 127 -8.22 -5.75 -33.16
N SER A 128 -9.19 -6.31 -33.89
CA SER A 128 -9.57 -5.91 -35.24
C SER A 128 -11.06 -5.62 -35.32
N GLU A 129 -11.44 -4.62 -36.12
CA GLU A 129 -12.84 -4.24 -36.30
C GLU A 129 -13.35 -4.74 -37.64
N PHE A 130 -14.62 -5.12 -37.69
CA PHE A 130 -15.27 -5.58 -38.91
C PHE A 130 -16.77 -5.27 -38.87
N GLU A 131 -17.42 -5.32 -40.02
CA GLU A 131 -18.87 -5.17 -40.11
C GLU A 131 -19.55 -6.53 -40.27
N ARG A 132 -20.67 -6.72 -39.58
CA ARG A 132 -21.54 -7.90 -39.73
C ARG A 132 -22.99 -7.47 -39.57
N ASN A 133 -23.80 -7.71 -40.60
CA ASN A 133 -25.23 -7.37 -40.63
C ASN A 133 -25.51 -5.89 -40.33
N GLY A 134 -24.71 -4.98 -40.91
CA GLY A 134 -24.85 -3.53 -40.71
C GLY A 134 -24.44 -3.02 -39.31
N GLN A 135 -23.86 -3.87 -38.47
CA GLN A 135 -23.34 -3.49 -37.15
C GLN A 135 -21.82 -3.57 -37.13
N ARG A 136 -21.19 -2.69 -36.34
CA ARG A 136 -19.75 -2.72 -36.08
C ARG A 136 -19.44 -3.73 -34.99
N TRP A 137 -18.51 -4.63 -35.30
CA TRP A 137 -18.01 -5.65 -34.40
C TRP A 137 -16.52 -5.46 -34.17
N VAL A 138 -16.06 -5.99 -33.06
CA VAL A 138 -14.64 -6.12 -32.74
C VAL A 138 -14.34 -7.58 -32.47
N ARG A 139 -13.31 -8.08 -33.14
CA ARG A 139 -12.68 -9.38 -32.95
C ARG A 139 -11.41 -9.19 -32.15
N PHE A 140 -11.16 -10.09 -31.20
CA PHE A 140 -9.97 -10.06 -30.36
C PHE A 140 -9.62 -11.45 -29.85
N THR A 141 -8.37 -11.62 -29.45
CA THR A 141 -7.81 -12.87 -28.93
C THR A 141 -7.61 -12.77 -27.42
N LEU A 142 -8.02 -13.82 -26.69
CA LEU A 142 -7.76 -13.96 -25.26
C LEU A 142 -6.36 -14.52 -25.00
N ALA A 143 -5.92 -14.53 -23.74
CA ALA A 143 -4.62 -15.07 -23.36
C ALA A 143 -4.42 -16.56 -23.71
N ASP A 144 -5.50 -17.34 -23.78
CA ASP A 144 -5.47 -18.76 -24.16
C ASP A 144 -5.55 -19.00 -25.68
N GLY A 145 -5.44 -17.95 -26.48
CA GLY A 145 -5.52 -18.01 -27.95
C GLY A 145 -6.94 -18.06 -28.50
N THR A 146 -7.98 -18.11 -27.66
CA THR A 146 -9.37 -18.11 -28.13
C THR A 146 -9.71 -16.79 -28.81
N GLU A 147 -10.25 -16.86 -30.02
CA GLU A 147 -10.81 -15.71 -30.72
C GLU A 147 -12.28 -15.48 -30.32
N VAL A 148 -12.61 -14.23 -30.01
CA VAL A 148 -13.96 -13.79 -29.63
C VAL A 148 -14.35 -12.60 -30.47
N SER A 149 -15.63 -12.52 -30.84
CA SER A 149 -16.22 -11.35 -31.50
C SER A 149 -17.38 -10.78 -30.68
N LYS A 150 -17.41 -9.46 -30.49
CA LYS A 150 -18.49 -8.73 -29.80
C LYS A 150 -18.87 -7.46 -30.57
N VAL A 151 -20.10 -7.01 -30.37
CA VAL A 151 -20.57 -5.72 -30.90
C VAL A 151 -19.77 -4.59 -30.25
N LEU A 152 -19.23 -3.70 -31.08
CA LEU A 152 -18.55 -2.48 -30.64
C LEU A 152 -19.59 -1.45 -30.23
N ILE A 153 -19.55 -1.01 -28.96
CA ILE A 153 -20.56 -0.09 -28.41
C ILE A 153 -20.12 1.35 -28.57
N ARG A 154 -18.84 1.65 -28.27
CA ARG A 154 -18.27 2.99 -28.32
C ARG A 154 -16.75 2.94 -28.18
N TYR A 155 -16.12 4.11 -28.26
CA TYR A 155 -14.74 4.33 -27.86
C TYR A 155 -14.66 5.10 -26.55
N VAL A 156 -13.58 4.88 -25.81
CA VAL A 156 -13.20 5.74 -24.68
C VAL A 156 -11.75 6.20 -24.83
N ASN A 157 -11.53 7.47 -24.50
CA ASN A 157 -10.18 7.98 -24.32
C ASN A 157 -9.72 7.58 -22.92
N VAL A 158 -8.66 6.78 -22.83
CA VAL A 158 -8.08 6.45 -21.53
C VAL A 158 -6.95 7.42 -21.24
N ARG A 159 -7.09 8.19 -20.16
CA ARG A 159 -5.97 8.92 -19.56
C ARG A 159 -5.17 7.90 -18.75
N GLN A 160 -4.05 7.44 -19.30
CA GLN A 160 -3.08 6.69 -18.52
C GLN A 160 -2.16 7.67 -17.78
N ALA A 161 -1.55 7.24 -16.68
CA ALA A 161 -0.51 8.01 -16.00
C ALA A 161 0.73 8.21 -16.91
N SER A 162 0.86 7.40 -17.96
CA SER A 162 1.81 7.58 -19.06
C SER A 162 1.19 8.39 -20.21
N THR A 163 2.02 9.17 -20.88
CA THR A 163 1.73 10.39 -21.66
C THR A 163 0.88 10.24 -22.93
N ASN A 164 0.35 9.06 -23.25
CA ASN A 164 -0.37 8.83 -24.51
C ASN A 164 -1.88 8.57 -24.29
N LYS A 165 -2.72 9.35 -24.99
CA LYS A 165 -4.16 9.14 -25.07
C LYS A 165 -4.44 7.95 -25.98
N ASP A 166 -4.67 6.78 -25.40
CA ASP A 166 -5.08 5.59 -26.14
C ASP A 166 -6.61 5.49 -26.21
N ARG A 167 -7.14 5.31 -27.43
CA ARG A 167 -8.58 5.13 -27.66
C ARG A 167 -8.92 3.65 -27.60
N ARG A 168 -9.70 3.25 -26.59
CA ARG A 168 -10.06 1.84 -26.40
C ARG A 168 -11.46 1.53 -26.90
N ARG A 169 -11.58 0.36 -27.54
CA ARG A 169 -12.86 -0.22 -27.97
C ARG A 169 -13.62 -0.70 -26.73
N VAL A 170 -14.91 -0.41 -26.66
CA VAL A 170 -15.79 -0.81 -25.55
C VAL A 170 -16.81 -1.83 -26.03
N VAL A 171 -16.94 -2.92 -25.28
CA VAL A 171 -17.93 -3.98 -25.51
C VAL A 171 -18.75 -4.21 -24.24
N LYS A 172 -19.95 -4.79 -24.38
CA LYS A 172 -20.74 -5.27 -23.23
C LYS A 172 -20.44 -6.74 -22.96
N LEU A 173 -20.12 -7.07 -21.71
CA LEU A 173 -19.86 -8.44 -21.26
C LEU A 173 -20.67 -8.75 -20.01
N GLY A 174 -21.21 -9.97 -19.96
CA GLY A 174 -21.74 -10.53 -18.71
C GLY A 174 -20.58 -10.93 -17.80
N ILE A 175 -20.70 -10.62 -16.52
CA ILE A 175 -19.75 -11.04 -15.49
C ILE A 175 -20.48 -11.62 -14.29
N LYS A 176 -19.94 -12.71 -13.76
CA LYS A 176 -20.37 -13.31 -12.50
C LYS A 176 -19.22 -13.29 -11.49
N LEU A 177 -19.48 -12.72 -10.32
CA LEU A 177 -18.58 -12.61 -9.18
C LEU A 177 -19.30 -13.26 -7.98
N GLY A 178 -18.94 -14.48 -7.62
CA GLY A 178 -19.70 -15.27 -6.65
C GLY A 178 -21.17 -15.42 -7.05
N THR A 179 -22.08 -14.84 -6.27
CA THR A 179 -23.53 -14.80 -6.54
C THR A 179 -23.98 -13.59 -7.37
N ILE A 180 -23.12 -12.57 -7.51
CA ILE A 180 -23.43 -11.34 -8.24
C ILE A 180 -23.29 -11.61 -9.74
N SER A 181 -24.35 -11.36 -10.50
CA SER A 181 -24.33 -11.38 -11.97
C SER A 181 -24.65 -9.98 -12.50
N TYR A 182 -23.85 -9.48 -13.44
CA TYR A 182 -24.01 -8.14 -13.99
C TYR A 182 -23.58 -8.09 -15.46
N VAL A 183 -24.20 -7.20 -16.25
CA VAL A 183 -23.72 -6.90 -17.61
C VAL A 183 -23.09 -5.53 -17.59
N GLY A 184 -21.78 -5.48 -17.80
CA GLY A 184 -20.99 -4.25 -17.72
C GLY A 184 -20.32 -3.90 -19.04
N GLU A 185 -19.87 -2.65 -19.13
CA GLU A 185 -19.00 -2.21 -20.21
C GLU A 185 -17.53 -2.49 -19.87
N PHE A 186 -16.80 -3.03 -20.85
CA PHE A 186 -15.39 -3.36 -20.73
C PHE A 186 -14.60 -2.75 -21.89
N THR A 187 -13.50 -2.09 -21.56
CA THR A 187 -12.50 -1.71 -22.56
C THR A 187 -11.65 -2.92 -22.93
N LEU A 188 -11.37 -3.10 -24.22
CA LEU A 188 -10.38 -4.07 -24.68
C LEU A 188 -9.00 -3.41 -24.70
N ALA A 189 -8.02 -4.05 -24.04
CA ALA A 189 -6.64 -3.56 -23.98
C ALA A 189 -5.66 -4.72 -23.90
N ASP A 190 -4.49 -4.57 -24.52
CA ASP A 190 -3.38 -5.49 -24.29
C ASP A 190 -2.80 -5.22 -22.89
N ARG A 191 -3.00 -6.20 -22.02
CA ARG A 191 -2.56 -6.21 -20.63
C ARG A 191 -1.73 -7.45 -20.34
N SER A 192 -1.14 -8.07 -21.37
CA SER A 192 -0.31 -9.27 -21.27
C SER A 192 0.85 -9.12 -20.27
N HIS A 193 1.35 -7.89 -20.10
CA HIS A 193 2.40 -7.53 -19.14
C HIS A 193 1.89 -7.38 -17.69
N LEU A 194 0.59 -7.51 -17.43
CA LEU A 194 -0.02 -7.30 -16.12
C LEU A 194 -0.57 -8.61 -15.54
N LYS A 195 -0.59 -8.70 -14.21
CA LYS A 195 -0.98 -9.91 -13.47
C LYS A 195 -2.46 -10.31 -13.62
N TYR A 196 -3.35 -9.36 -13.88
CA TYR A 196 -4.79 -9.59 -13.87
C TYR A 196 -5.39 -9.30 -15.25
N GLU A 197 -5.99 -10.34 -15.83
CA GLU A 197 -6.66 -10.29 -17.13
C GLU A 197 -7.95 -9.45 -17.09
N VAL A 198 -8.59 -9.36 -15.93
CA VAL A 198 -9.84 -8.63 -15.74
C VAL A 198 -9.65 -7.56 -14.67
N LEU A 199 -10.04 -6.32 -14.99
CA LEU A 199 -10.23 -5.26 -14.01
C LEU A 199 -11.71 -4.91 -13.91
N ILE A 200 -12.19 -4.75 -12.68
CA ILE A 200 -13.54 -4.26 -12.41
C ILE A 200 -13.44 -2.83 -11.92
N GLY A 201 -13.87 -1.89 -12.77
CA GLY A 201 -13.81 -0.46 -12.52
C GLY A 201 -15.06 0.08 -11.84
N ARG A 202 -15.06 1.40 -11.60
CA ARG A 202 -16.16 2.11 -10.93
C ARG A 202 -17.51 1.99 -11.65
N ASN A 203 -17.53 1.78 -12.97
CA ASN A 203 -18.77 1.53 -13.72
C ASN A 203 -19.53 0.28 -13.26
N VAL A 204 -18.85 -0.68 -12.61
CA VAL A 204 -19.48 -1.86 -12.00
C VAL A 204 -19.49 -1.75 -10.47
N LEU A 205 -18.39 -1.25 -9.87
CA LEU A 205 -18.25 -1.21 -8.41
C LEU A 205 -19.26 -0.26 -7.74
N ARG A 206 -19.49 0.93 -8.32
CA ARG A 206 -20.17 2.04 -7.62
C ARG A 206 -21.58 1.68 -7.14
N ASP A 207 -22.29 0.81 -7.87
CA ASP A 207 -23.70 0.50 -7.62
C ASP A 207 -23.87 -0.79 -6.83
N LEU A 208 -22.88 -1.70 -6.88
CA LEU A 208 -23.03 -3.08 -6.39
C LEU A 208 -22.13 -3.43 -5.21
N MET A 209 -20.98 -2.76 -5.06
CA MET A 209 -19.88 -3.31 -4.26
C MET A 209 -19.11 -2.27 -3.46
N VAL A 210 -18.51 -2.72 -2.37
CA VAL A 210 -17.48 -2.01 -1.59
C VAL A 210 -16.23 -2.88 -1.53
N VAL A 211 -15.07 -2.30 -1.79
CA VAL A 211 -13.81 -3.04 -1.84
C VAL A 211 -13.09 -2.96 -0.51
N ASP A 212 -12.94 -4.10 0.17
CA ASP A 212 -11.99 -4.29 1.26
C ASP A 212 -10.63 -4.69 0.67
N VAL A 213 -9.69 -3.74 0.66
CA VAL A 213 -8.37 -3.93 0.07
C VAL A 213 -7.47 -4.88 0.88
N ALA A 214 -7.80 -5.16 2.14
CA ALA A 214 -7.02 -6.05 3.01
C ALA A 214 -7.33 -7.53 2.76
N ARG A 215 -8.44 -7.84 2.08
CA ARG A 215 -8.92 -9.20 1.85
C ARG A 215 -8.84 -9.59 0.38
N LEU A 216 -8.80 -10.89 0.12
CA LEU A 216 -8.84 -11.49 -1.21
C LEU A 216 -9.85 -12.64 -1.23
N TYR A 217 -10.49 -12.86 -2.38
CA TYR A 217 -11.39 -13.99 -2.64
C TYR A 217 -12.54 -14.12 -1.63
N MET A 218 -13.15 -13.00 -1.24
CA MET A 218 -14.25 -12.99 -0.28
C MET A 218 -15.52 -13.64 -0.85
N LEU A 219 -15.68 -13.66 -2.17
CA LEU A 219 -16.83 -14.25 -2.85
C LEU A 219 -16.70 -15.76 -3.05
N GLY A 220 -15.64 -16.37 -2.54
CA GLY A 220 -15.44 -17.82 -2.50
C GLY A 220 -14.42 -18.35 -3.50
N LYS A 221 -14.48 -19.66 -3.72
CA LYS A 221 -13.50 -20.42 -4.52
C LYS A 221 -13.72 -20.24 -6.02
N LYS A 222 -12.70 -20.59 -6.81
CA LYS A 222 -12.75 -20.61 -8.28
C LYS A 222 -14.02 -21.35 -8.78
N PRO A 223 -14.85 -20.72 -9.63
CA PRO A 223 -16.01 -21.38 -10.22
C PRO A 223 -15.58 -22.62 -11.01
N LYS A 224 -16.43 -23.66 -10.98
CA LYS A 224 -16.28 -24.84 -11.85
C LYS A 224 -16.88 -24.52 -13.22
N GLU A 225 -16.19 -24.87 -14.29
CA GLU A 225 -16.75 -24.76 -15.65
C GLU A 225 -17.98 -25.66 -15.77
N THR A 226 -19.14 -25.07 -16.03
CA THR A 226 -20.35 -25.85 -16.35
C THR A 226 -20.30 -26.18 -17.85
N LYS A 227 -20.03 -27.44 -18.20
CA LYS A 227 -20.24 -27.93 -19.57
C LYS A 227 -21.72 -27.75 -19.91
N LYS A 228 -22.05 -26.87 -20.86
CA LYS A 228 -23.42 -26.79 -21.41
C LYS A 228 -23.72 -28.16 -22.06
N SER A 229 -24.64 -28.92 -21.48
CA SER A 229 -25.10 -30.19 -22.07
C SER A 229 -25.83 -29.87 -23.38
N SER A 230 -25.32 -30.33 -24.52
CA SER A 230 -26.11 -30.38 -25.74
C SER A 230 -27.19 -31.45 -25.57
N LYS A 231 -28.43 -31.05 -25.30
CA LYS A 231 -29.61 -31.92 -25.43
C LYS A 231 -30.81 -31.08 -25.84
N ASN A 232 -31.06 -31.04 -27.14
CA ASN A 232 -32.22 -31.70 -27.76
C ASN A 232 -32.37 -31.21 -29.20
N THR A 233 -31.82 -31.97 -30.15
CA THR A 233 -32.32 -31.98 -31.52
C THR A 233 -33.46 -33.01 -31.55
N PRO A 234 -34.67 -32.68 -32.02
CA PRO A 234 -35.70 -33.70 -32.19
C PRO A 234 -35.24 -34.68 -33.27
N LYS A 235 -35.15 -35.96 -32.90
CA LYS A 235 -35.00 -37.07 -33.86
C LYS A 235 -36.18 -36.97 -34.83
N LYS A 236 -35.89 -36.68 -36.09
CA LYS A 236 -36.80 -36.99 -37.21
C LYS A 236 -37.20 -38.46 -37.08
N ALA A 237 -38.48 -38.72 -36.84
CA ALA A 237 -39.05 -40.04 -37.02
C ALA A 237 -38.96 -40.38 -38.52
N ALA A 238 -38.23 -41.44 -38.83
CA ALA A 238 -38.29 -42.09 -40.13
C ALA A 238 -39.41 -43.14 -40.09
N ARG A 239 -40.27 -43.08 -41.13
CA ARG A 239 -41.11 -44.15 -41.70
C ARG A 239 -42.16 -44.84 -40.81
N ASN A 240 -43.43 -44.79 -41.24
CA ASN A 240 -43.95 -45.75 -42.21
C ASN A 240 -44.90 -45.04 -43.18
#